data_AF-A0A383BIN6-F1
#
_entry.id   AF-A0A383BIN6-F1
#
_cell.length_a   1.000
_cell.length_b   1.000
_cell.length_c   1.000
_cell.angle_alpha   90.00
_cell.angle_beta   90.00
_cell.angle_gamma   90.00
#
_symmetry.space_group_name_H-M   'P 1'
#
loop_
_entity.id
_entity.type
_entity.pdbx_description
1 polymer ?
#
loop_
_entity_poly.entity_id
_entity_poly.type
_entity_poly.pdbx_seq_one_letter_code
_entity_poly.pdbx_strand_id
1 'polypeptide(L)'
;MKMKWIKIEDEVPPKGVNLLYFFDCTGISLGQYYGIEPKYCPETGHVFASHDGWLTGDVTHWMPLPDVPEGAYEEGWEMVEVEEEMSDEQALSESTGGRTEMTQEQLDAVRDSNFPK
;
A
#
# COMPACT_ATOMS: atom_id res chain seq x y z
N MET A 1 3.02 27.97 2.14
CA MET A 1 4.33 27.38 1.77
C MET A 1 4.16 26.59 0.47
N LYS A 2 5.11 26.61 -0.48
CA LYS A 2 5.05 25.69 -1.63
C LYS A 2 5.51 24.31 -1.15
N MET A 3 4.60 23.34 -1.11
CA MET A 3 4.96 21.95 -0.87
C MET A 3 5.79 21.45 -2.05
N LYS A 4 7.00 20.95 -1.78
CA LYS A 4 7.94 20.51 -2.81
C LYS A 4 8.14 19.00 -2.66
N TRP A 5 8.11 18.28 -3.78
CA TRP A 5 8.53 16.88 -3.83
C TRP A 5 10.03 16.77 -3.51
N ILE A 6 10.35 15.82 -2.64
CA ILE A 6 11.68 15.55 -2.11
C ILE A 6 12.13 14.21 -2.67
N LYS A 7 13.33 14.14 -3.27
CA LYS A 7 13.91 12.86 -3.68
C LYS A 7 14.28 12.05 -2.44
N ILE A 8 13.99 10.76 -2.45
CA ILE A 8 14.31 9.89 -1.33
C ILE A 8 15.82 9.83 -1.04
N GLU A 9 16.65 9.98 -2.08
CA GLU A 9 18.11 10.02 -1.99
C GLU A 9 18.63 11.31 -1.34
N ASP A 10 17.90 12.42 -1.47
CA ASP A 10 18.29 13.71 -0.88
C ASP A 10 17.92 13.76 0.61
N GLU A 11 16.72 13.29 0.96
CA GLU A 11 16.23 13.27 2.32
C GLU A 11 15.19 12.16 2.52
N VAL A 12 15.32 11.43 3.62
CA VAL A 12 14.38 10.38 4.02
C VAL A 12 13.24 10.94 4.87
N PRO A 13 11.99 10.49 4.67
CA PRO A 13 10.89 10.95 5.49
C PRO A 13 11.00 10.45 6.94
N PRO A 14 10.31 11.11 7.88
CA PRO A 14 10.09 10.57 9.22
C PRO A 14 9.34 9.22 9.14
N LYS A 15 9.62 8.32 10.08
CA LYS A 15 8.92 7.04 10.14
C LYS A 15 7.51 7.19 10.71
N GLY A 16 6.56 6.44 10.18
CA GLY A 16 5.19 6.32 10.72
C GLY A 16 4.31 7.55 10.51
N VAL A 17 4.75 8.53 9.71
CA VAL A 17 3.92 9.69 9.34
C VAL A 17 3.24 9.44 8.00
N ASN A 18 2.00 9.93 7.86
CA ASN A 18 1.31 9.92 6.58
C ASN A 18 1.95 10.91 5.62
N LEU A 19 2.20 10.46 4.41
CA LEU A 19 2.85 11.21 3.35
C LEU A 19 2.30 10.77 1.99
N LEU A 20 2.58 11.58 0.96
CA LEU A 20 2.43 11.14 -0.42
C LEU A 20 3.78 10.67 -0.93
N TYR A 21 3.79 9.53 -1.60
CA TYR A 21 4.98 9.03 -2.29
C TYR A 21 4.67 8.73 -3.75
N PHE A 22 5.70 8.81 -4.58
CA PHE A 22 5.61 8.56 -6.01
C PHE A 22 6.43 7.34 -6.41
N PHE A 23 5.77 6.42 -7.11
CA PHE A 23 6.37 5.25 -7.73
C PHE A 23 6.01 5.26 -9.22
N ASP A 24 7.02 5.13 -10.10
CA ASP A 24 6.86 5.27 -11.55
C ASP A 24 5.79 4.35 -12.17
N CYS A 25 5.55 3.17 -11.57
CA CYS A 25 4.58 2.21 -12.09
C CYS A 25 3.11 2.58 -11.76
N THR A 26 2.86 3.06 -10.54
CA THR A 26 1.49 3.28 -10.02
C THR A 26 1.12 4.74 -9.81
N GLY A 27 2.09 5.66 -9.94
CA GLY A 27 1.89 7.08 -9.72
C GLY A 27 2.01 7.48 -8.25
N ILE A 28 1.08 8.32 -7.78
CA ILE A 28 1.10 8.88 -6.42
C ILE A 28 0.22 8.01 -5.51
N SER A 29 0.76 7.66 -4.35
CA SER A 29 0.05 6.92 -3.32
C SER A 29 0.13 7.62 -1.98
N LEU A 30 -0.93 7.50 -1.18
CA LEU A 30 -0.97 7.89 0.22
C LEU A 30 -0.50 6.71 1.08
N GLY A 31 0.47 6.94 1.95
CA GLY A 31 0.92 5.90 2.88
C GLY A 31 1.94 6.40 3.90
N GLN A 32 2.71 5.46 4.42
CA GLN A 32 3.68 5.69 5.49
C GLN A 32 5.05 5.11 5.14
N TYR A 33 6.10 5.75 5.64
CA TYR A 33 7.46 5.24 5.55
C TYR A 33 7.85 4.47 6.82
N TYR A 34 8.49 3.30 6.67
CA TYR A 34 8.87 2.41 7.78
C TYR A 34 10.39 2.27 7.99
N GLY A 35 11.20 2.89 7.12
CA GLY A 35 12.66 2.75 7.16
C GLY A 35 13.19 1.84 6.08
N ILE A 36 14.42 1.36 6.26
CA ILE A 36 15.06 0.40 5.38
C ILE A 36 14.89 -1.00 5.99
N GLU A 37 14.47 -1.99 5.20
CA GLU A 37 14.45 -3.40 5.57
C GLU A 37 15.76 -4.09 5.15
N PRO A 38 16.65 -4.44 6.11
CA PRO A 38 17.98 -4.98 5.81
C PRO A 38 17.95 -6.29 5.02
N LYS A 39 16.89 -7.09 5.16
CA LYS A 39 16.78 -8.39 4.47
C LYS A 39 16.45 -8.27 2.99
N TYR A 40 15.91 -7.14 2.55
CA TYR A 40 15.47 -6.95 1.17
C TYR A 40 16.54 -6.21 0.36
N CYS A 41 16.92 -5.01 0.80
CA CYS A 41 18.07 -4.29 0.27
C CYS A 41 18.59 -3.32 1.35
N PRO A 42 19.77 -3.54 1.94
CA PRO A 42 20.25 -2.73 3.06
C PRO A 42 20.63 -1.29 2.69
N GLU A 43 20.81 -0.99 1.40
CA GLU A 43 21.20 0.35 0.92
C GLU A 43 20.03 1.14 0.35
N THR A 44 19.09 0.48 -0.33
CA THR A 44 17.96 1.14 -1.02
C THR A 44 16.59 0.61 -0.61
N GLY A 45 16.50 -0.35 0.32
CA GLY A 45 15.27 -1.04 0.71
C GLY A 45 14.31 -0.22 1.55
N HIS A 46 14.14 1.06 1.21
CA HIS A 46 13.15 1.96 1.80
C HIS A 46 11.75 1.36 1.64
N VAL A 47 11.10 1.10 2.77
CA VAL A 47 9.77 0.50 2.84
C VAL A 47 8.73 1.60 2.95
N PHE A 48 7.84 1.64 1.96
CA PHE A 48 6.61 2.42 1.99
C PHE A 48 5.42 1.47 2.01
N ALA A 49 4.42 1.74 2.83
CA ALA A 49 3.18 0.96 2.80
C ALA A 49 1.95 1.86 2.76
N SER A 50 0.92 1.38 2.06
CA SER A 50 -0.40 1.97 1.94
C SER A 50 -1.46 0.88 2.16
N HIS A 51 -2.73 1.23 1.97
CA HIS A 51 -3.82 0.25 1.99
C HIS A 51 -3.68 -0.84 0.92
N ASP A 52 -2.98 -0.56 -0.19
CA ASP A 52 -2.81 -1.48 -1.31
C ASP A 52 -1.64 -2.46 -1.14
N GLY A 53 -0.85 -2.31 -0.07
CA GLY A 53 0.32 -3.14 0.19
C GLY A 53 1.58 -2.33 0.49
N TRP A 54 2.75 -2.90 0.21
CA TRP A 54 4.05 -2.30 0.50
C TRP A 54 4.99 -2.37 -0.70
N LEU A 55 5.88 -1.39 -0.78
CA LEU A 55 6.93 -1.26 -1.78
C LEU A 55 8.28 -1.11 -1.09
N THR A 56 9.32 -1.70 -1.68
CA THR A 56 10.71 -1.59 -1.23
C THR A 56 11.61 -1.11 -2.35
N GLY A 57 12.20 0.07 -2.17
CA GLY A 57 13.28 0.58 -3.02
C GLY A 57 12.88 1.15 -4.37
N ASP A 58 11.60 1.11 -4.73
CA ASP A 58 11.13 1.66 -6.02
C ASP A 58 10.55 3.08 -5.92
N VAL A 59 10.39 3.62 -4.71
CA VAL A 59 9.88 4.98 -4.49
C VAL A 59 10.98 5.99 -4.79
N THR A 60 10.69 6.96 -5.66
CA THR A 60 11.70 7.96 -6.08
C THR A 60 11.55 9.29 -5.36
N HIS A 61 10.31 9.69 -5.06
CA HIS A 61 10.01 10.97 -4.42
C HIS A 61 8.93 10.83 -3.36
N TRP A 62 8.95 11.73 -2.37
CA TRP A 62 7.91 11.86 -1.37
C TRP A 62 7.63 13.33 -1.06
N MET A 63 6.51 13.58 -0.40
CA MET A 63 6.21 14.88 0.19
C MET A 63 5.32 14.70 1.42
N PRO A 64 5.41 15.59 2.43
CA PRO A 64 4.44 15.62 3.51
C PRO A 64 3.03 15.86 2.94
N LEU A 65 2.02 15.40 3.70
CA LEU A 65 0.64 15.76 3.36
C LEU A 65 0.50 17.29 3.31
N PRO A 66 -0.21 17.82 2.30
CA PRO A 66 -0.50 19.24 2.26
C PRO A 66 -1.34 19.64 3.46
N ASP A 67 -1.08 20.83 4.01
CA ASP A 67 -1.97 21.43 4.98
C ASP A 67 -3.35 21.66 4.36
N VAL A 68 -4.37 21.62 5.21
CA VAL A 68 -5.71 22.04 4.78
C VAL A 68 -5.65 23.49 4.31
N PRO A 69 -6.22 23.83 3.14
CA PRO A 69 -6.25 25.21 2.67
C PRO A 69 -6.95 26.14 3.66
N GLU A 70 -6.43 27.37 3.80
CA GLU A 70 -7.07 28.41 4.61
C GLU A 70 -8.49 28.68 4.07
N GLY A 71 -9.47 28.77 4.97
CA GLY A 71 -10.88 28.97 4.62
C GLY A 71 -11.61 27.72 4.08
N ALA A 72 -10.96 26.54 4.01
CA ALA A 72 -11.61 25.30 3.54
C ALA A 72 -12.87 24.91 4.33
N TYR A 73 -13.04 25.43 5.55
CA TYR A 73 -14.19 25.15 6.40
C TYR A 73 -15.02 26.39 6.75
N GLU A 74 -14.68 27.57 6.23
CA GLU A 74 -15.32 28.82 6.66
C GLU A 74 -16.58 29.18 5.85
N GLU A 75 -16.74 28.69 4.62
CA GLU A 75 -18.03 28.78 3.89
C GLU A 75 -18.24 27.56 2.96
N GLY A 76 -19.27 26.76 3.25
CA GLY A 76 -20.00 25.99 2.21
C GLY A 76 -19.56 24.56 1.88
N TRP A 77 -18.63 23.95 2.61
CA TRP A 77 -18.35 22.51 2.42
C TRP A 77 -19.22 21.67 3.36
N GLU A 78 -20.23 21.02 2.79
CA GLU A 78 -21.04 20.01 3.46
C GLU A 78 -20.30 18.65 3.39
N MET A 79 -20.10 18.02 4.55
CA MET A 79 -19.60 16.64 4.60
C MET A 79 -20.69 15.73 4.04
N VAL A 80 -20.48 15.17 2.85
CA VAL A 80 -21.36 14.14 2.32
C VAL A 80 -20.89 12.80 2.88
N GLU A 81 -21.66 12.23 3.80
CA GLU A 81 -21.51 10.82 4.16
C GLU A 81 -21.94 10.00 2.95
N VAL A 82 -20.95 9.45 2.22
CA VAL A 82 -21.23 8.48 1.16
C VAL A 82 -21.39 7.12 1.84
N GLU A 83 -22.63 6.70 2.05
CA GLU A 83 -22.94 5.30 2.34
C GLU A 83 -22.70 4.52 1.04
N GLU A 84 -21.53 3.88 0.92
CA GLU A 84 -21.32 2.88 -0.12
C GLU A 84 -22.17 1.65 0.21
N GLU A 85 -23.41 1.63 -0.25
CA GLU A 85 -24.13 0.37 -0.41
C GLU A 85 -23.43 -0.41 -1.53
N MET A 86 -22.50 -1.30 -1.15
CA MET A 86 -22.07 -2.38 -2.03
C MET A 86 -23.32 -3.18 -2.42
N SER A 87 -23.75 -3.06 -3.67
CA SER A 87 -24.83 -3.91 -4.16
C SER A 87 -24.34 -5.36 -4.22
N ASP A 88 -25.12 -6.25 -3.62
CA ASP A 88 -24.84 -7.69 -3.50
C ASP A 88 -24.60 -8.42 -4.86
N GLU A 89 -24.80 -7.76 -5.99
CA GLU A 89 -24.60 -8.33 -7.33
C GLU A 89 -23.13 -8.38 -7.77
N GLN A 90 -22.21 -7.63 -7.16
CA GLN A 90 -20.77 -7.78 -7.47
C GLN A 90 -20.06 -8.85 -6.64
N ALA A 91 -20.66 -9.33 -5.54
CA ALA A 91 -20.11 -10.41 -4.71
C ALA A 91 -20.15 -11.79 -5.39
N LEU A 92 -20.86 -11.94 -6.51
CA LEU A 92 -21.11 -13.24 -7.16
C LEU A 92 -20.36 -13.48 -8.49
N SER A 93 -19.55 -12.52 -8.98
CA SER A 93 -18.78 -12.73 -10.23
C SER A 93 -17.30 -13.09 -10.04
N GLU A 94 -16.76 -12.99 -8.82
CA GLU A 94 -15.38 -13.44 -8.51
C GLU A 94 -15.32 -14.75 -7.68
N SER A 95 -16.43 -15.47 -7.52
CA SER A 95 -16.47 -16.73 -6.74
C SER A 95 -16.27 -18.02 -7.57
N THR A 96 -15.82 -17.93 -8.83
CA THR A 96 -15.44 -19.12 -9.61
C THR A 96 -13.94 -19.39 -9.58
N GLY A 97 -13.39 -19.46 -8.37
CA GLY A 97 -12.14 -20.17 -8.07
C GLY A 97 -12.45 -21.41 -7.26
N GLY A 98 -12.71 -22.54 -7.94
CA GLY A 98 -13.14 -23.79 -7.32
C GLY A 98 -12.21 -24.24 -6.19
N ARG A 99 -12.71 -24.17 -4.95
CA ARG A 99 -12.14 -24.88 -3.81
C ARG A 99 -12.58 -26.33 -3.90
N THR A 100 -11.85 -27.14 -4.65
CA THR A 100 -11.91 -28.59 -4.46
C THR A 100 -11.13 -28.89 -3.19
N GLU A 101 -11.81 -29.39 -2.16
CA GLU A 101 -11.14 -29.88 -0.96
C GLU A 101 -10.16 -31.00 -1.38
N MET A 102 -8.86 -30.78 -1.16
CA MET A 102 -7.85 -31.80 -1.40
C MET A 102 -8.06 -32.94 -0.41
N THR A 103 -8.04 -34.18 -0.90
CA THR A 103 -8.14 -35.35 -0.02
C THR A 103 -6.88 -35.48 0.82
N GLN A 104 -6.97 -36.16 1.96
CA GLN A 104 -5.83 -36.36 2.87
C GLN A 104 -4.62 -37.00 2.16
N GLU A 105 -4.84 -37.87 1.18
CA GLU A 105 -3.77 -38.46 0.35
C GLU A 105 -3.01 -37.42 -0.49
N GLN A 106 -3.69 -36.36 -0.96
CA GLN A 106 -3.06 -35.29 -1.73
C GLN A 106 -2.25 -34.33 -0.84
N LEU A 107 -2.66 -34.15 0.42
CA LEU A 107 -1.88 -33.39 1.41
C LEU A 107 -0.59 -34.12 1.78
N ASP A 108 -0.62 -35.44 1.89
CA ASP A 108 0.55 -36.25 2.23
C ASP A 108 1.60 -36.26 1.08
N ALA A 109 1.16 -36.24 -0.18
CA ALA A 109 2.06 -36.15 -1.35
C ALA A 109 2.81 -34.80 -1.46
N VAL A 110 2.19 -33.70 -1.04
CA VAL A 110 2.83 -32.37 -1.00
C VAL A 110 3.89 -32.30 0.11
N ARG A 111 3.65 -32.99 1.23
CA ARG A 111 4.58 -33.02 2.36
C ARG A 111 5.89 -33.74 2.03
N ASP A 112 5.83 -34.83 1.27
CA ASP A 112 7.01 -35.61 0.85
C ASP A 112 7.81 -34.92 -0.28
N SER A 113 7.20 -33.98 -1.02
CA SER A 113 7.87 -33.26 -2.11
C SER A 113 8.68 -32.05 -1.65
N ASN A 114 8.34 -31.45 -0.50
CA ASN A 114 8.98 -30.23 0.01
C ASN A 114 10.12 -30.48 1.02
N PHE A 115 10.30 -31.72 1.47
CA PHE A 115 11.43 -32.14 2.31
C PHE A 115 11.93 -33.51 1.84
N PRO A 116 12.77 -33.58 0.79
CA PRO A 116 13.50 -34.81 0.53
C PRO A 116 14.42 -35.11 1.71
N LYS A 117 14.40 -36.35 2.20
CA LYS A 117 15.39 -36.88 3.15
C LYS A 117 16.75 -37.04 2.47
#